data_AF-A0A1C2EEX7-F1
#
_entry.id   AF-A0A1C2EEX7-F1
#
_cell.length_a   1.000
_cell.length_b   1.000
_cell.length_c   1.000
_cell.angle_alpha   90.00
_cell.angle_beta   90.00
_cell.angle_gamma   90.00
#
_symmetry.space_group_name_H-M   'P 1'
#
loop_
_entity.id
_entity.type
_entity.pdbx_description
1 polymer ?
#
loop_
_entity_poly.entity_id
_entity_poly.type
_entity_poly.pdbx_seq_one_letter_code
_entity_poly.pdbx_strand_id
1 'polypeptide(L)'
;MEQAHDAYAQLRNPSAESGAQINAALQNTEQEGQGSGVNTRAILIRILVDHHLDGNPYKLKLKDLADRAGISRQALDRYYGDLKPYMTGRRNVADLVEGKENKVRIESQTFVNEVQANHAQQLEKLKSQHKQALQKALDSHITSLMNNDILMLESTKIRTSLERQSLHNADLLKQNQLLNLKLAGTLDTTQAIAPGHQATKSDKVVFDLDMELLCSEYQRSKSIDAFEESKNAQLRKVRDKLNTYADSANVHVILFADRYISRFKTFADRYVGPREETSLIVRLPLFSRSETKNFTDALPRRFKVSIHVPHTASESEKKAHRVFMLQGLLLPAEEVRGADTADAPNINWGFDEVTFFKVHQGE
;
A
#
# COMPACT_ATOMS: atom_id res chain seq x y z
N MET A 1 32.38 4.13 -35.40
CA MET A 1 31.26 3.45 -36.08
C MET A 1 31.52 3.33 -37.60
N GLU A 2 32.76 3.03 -37.98
CA GLU A 2 33.21 2.92 -39.39
C GLU A 2 34.34 1.87 -39.49
N GLN A 3 34.31 0.87 -38.62
CA GLN A 3 35.23 -0.28 -38.61
C GLN A 3 34.48 -1.61 -38.42
N ALA A 4 33.15 -1.56 -38.30
CA ALA A 4 32.29 -2.74 -38.25
C ALA A 4 31.57 -3.02 -39.58
N HIS A 5 31.75 -2.14 -40.59
CA HIS A 5 31.10 -2.26 -41.89
C HIS A 5 31.97 -2.98 -42.95
N ASP A 6 33.29 -3.06 -42.75
CA ASP A 6 34.22 -3.76 -43.67
C ASP A 6 34.42 -5.25 -43.37
N ALA A 7 34.07 -5.72 -42.16
CA ALA A 7 34.13 -7.15 -41.83
C ALA A 7 32.96 -7.97 -42.41
N TYR A 8 31.90 -7.31 -42.90
CA TYR A 8 30.72 -7.97 -43.49
C TYR A 8 30.77 -8.14 -45.01
N ALA A 9 31.77 -7.56 -45.68
CA ALA A 9 31.93 -7.64 -47.14
C ALA A 9 32.81 -8.80 -47.63
N GLN A 10 33.51 -9.52 -46.73
CA GLN A 10 34.47 -10.58 -47.09
C GLN A 10 33.97 -12.03 -46.88
N LEU A 11 32.70 -12.23 -46.49
CA LEU A 11 32.10 -13.57 -46.35
C LEU A 11 30.98 -13.87 -47.36
N ARG A 12 30.91 -13.10 -48.45
CA ARG A 12 29.98 -13.33 -49.56
C ARG A 12 30.77 -13.66 -50.83
N ASN A 13 31.17 -14.93 -50.96
CA ASN A 13 31.27 -15.73 -52.20
C ASN A 13 32.24 -16.92 -52.01
N PRO A 14 31.71 -18.14 -51.85
CA PRO A 14 32.42 -19.32 -52.33
C PRO A 14 31.49 -20.22 -53.17
N SER A 15 30.70 -19.64 -54.08
CA SER A 15 29.72 -20.37 -54.89
C SER A 15 29.98 -20.33 -56.41
N ALA A 16 31.14 -19.87 -56.86
CA ALA A 16 31.46 -19.80 -58.29
C ALA A 16 32.48 -20.85 -58.80
N GLU A 17 33.24 -21.52 -57.94
CA GLU A 17 34.32 -22.44 -58.39
C GLU A 17 34.03 -23.94 -58.19
N SER A 18 32.98 -24.30 -57.45
CA SER A 18 32.58 -25.72 -57.27
C SER A 18 31.65 -26.24 -58.37
N GLY A 19 31.02 -25.34 -59.15
CA GLY A 19 30.12 -25.70 -60.26
C GLY A 19 30.80 -26.18 -61.54
N ALA A 20 32.11 -25.94 -61.69
CA ALA A 20 32.85 -26.27 -62.91
C ALA A 20 33.51 -27.67 -62.90
N GLN A 21 33.66 -28.31 -61.73
CA GLN A 21 34.27 -29.64 -61.60
C GLN A 21 33.24 -30.78 -61.54
N ILE A 22 31.95 -30.48 -61.38
CA ILE A 22 30.88 -31.48 -61.33
C ILE A 22 30.38 -31.85 -62.74
N ASN A 23 30.46 -30.94 -63.71
CA ASN A 23 30.01 -31.20 -65.09
C ASN A 23 30.98 -32.05 -65.93
N ALA A 24 32.22 -32.25 -65.49
CA ALA A 24 33.20 -33.09 -66.19
C ALA A 24 33.11 -34.58 -65.80
N ALA A 25 32.41 -34.92 -64.71
CA ALA A 25 32.25 -36.30 -64.25
C ALA A 25 30.99 -37.00 -64.80
N LEU A 26 30.15 -36.29 -65.57
CA LEU A 26 28.86 -36.79 -66.09
C LEU A 26 28.89 -37.23 -67.58
N GLN A 27 30.07 -37.32 -68.22
CA GLN A 27 30.20 -37.81 -69.59
C GLN A 27 30.87 -39.19 -69.72
N ASN A 28 31.27 -39.85 -68.63
CA ASN A 28 32.00 -41.13 -68.67
C ASN A 28 31.27 -42.33 -68.03
N THR A 29 29.95 -42.27 -67.87
CA THR A 29 29.15 -43.40 -67.36
C THR A 29 27.97 -43.72 -68.26
N GLU A 30 28.22 -43.77 -69.57
CA GLU A 30 27.44 -44.60 -70.49
C GLU A 30 28.18 -45.91 -70.71
N GLN A 31 28.05 -46.85 -69.77
CA GLN A 31 28.16 -48.30 -69.94
C GLN A 31 28.16 -48.97 -68.57
N GLU A 32 27.03 -49.59 -68.22
CA GLU A 32 26.88 -50.88 -67.55
C GLU A 32 25.49 -50.96 -66.89
N GLY A 33 24.61 -51.73 -67.54
CA GLY A 33 23.31 -52.09 -67.01
C GLY A 33 23.44 -53.08 -65.86
N GLN A 34 22.50 -52.96 -64.91
CA GLN A 34 22.33 -53.75 -63.67
C GLN A 34 23.09 -53.20 -62.44
N GLY A 35 22.54 -52.14 -61.81
CA GLY A 35 23.03 -51.61 -60.53
C GLY A 35 22.41 -50.30 -60.01
N SER A 36 21.49 -49.67 -60.76
CA SER A 36 21.03 -48.28 -60.51
C SER A 36 20.27 -48.06 -59.18
N GLY A 37 19.55 -49.05 -58.66
CA GLY A 37 18.72 -48.89 -57.45
C GLY A 37 19.50 -48.68 -56.14
N VAL A 38 20.71 -49.24 -56.04
CA VAL A 38 21.54 -49.21 -54.81
C VAL A 38 22.31 -47.90 -54.70
N ASN A 39 22.91 -47.42 -55.80
CA ASN A 39 23.62 -46.14 -55.83
C ASN A 39 22.68 -44.95 -55.60
N THR A 40 21.47 -45.01 -56.18
CA THR A 40 20.46 -43.96 -56.01
C THR A 40 19.97 -43.85 -54.56
N ARG A 41 19.87 -44.98 -53.85
CA ARG A 41 19.51 -45.02 -52.43
C ARG A 41 20.60 -44.43 -51.53
N ALA A 42 21.87 -44.75 -51.80
CA ALA A 42 23.01 -44.21 -51.06
C ALA A 42 23.11 -42.68 -51.21
N ILE A 43 22.83 -42.16 -52.42
CA ILE A 43 22.77 -40.71 -52.70
C ILE A 43 21.65 -40.04 -51.90
N LEU A 44 20.45 -40.64 -51.84
CA LEU A 44 19.33 -40.14 -51.05
C LEU A 44 19.64 -40.10 -49.54
N ILE A 45 20.29 -41.14 -49.01
CA ILE A 45 20.70 -41.21 -47.60
C ILE A 45 21.73 -40.12 -47.30
N ARG A 46 22.72 -39.91 -48.17
CA ARG A 46 23.74 -38.86 -48.00
C ARG A 46 23.12 -37.46 -47.95
N ILE A 47 22.21 -37.15 -48.88
CA ILE A 47 21.53 -35.85 -48.90
C ILE A 47 20.70 -35.64 -47.63
N LEU A 48 20.07 -36.70 -47.11
CA LEU A 48 19.32 -36.64 -45.86
C LEU A 48 20.24 -36.38 -44.66
N VAL A 49 21.40 -37.06 -44.59
CA VAL A 49 22.39 -36.87 -43.53
C VAL A 49 22.99 -35.47 -43.58
N ASP A 50 23.40 -35.01 -44.75
CA ASP A 50 23.97 -33.67 -44.93
C ASP A 50 22.95 -32.58 -44.53
N HIS A 51 21.68 -32.74 -44.93
CA HIS A 51 20.60 -31.82 -44.51
C HIS A 51 20.35 -31.82 -42.98
N HIS A 52 20.53 -32.96 -42.32
CA HIS A 52 20.43 -33.07 -40.87
C HIS A 52 21.65 -32.47 -40.14
N LEU A 53 22.84 -32.59 -40.72
CA LEU A 53 24.08 -32.01 -40.20
C LEU A 53 24.13 -30.48 -40.40
N ASP A 54 23.52 -29.97 -41.46
CA ASP A 54 23.38 -28.53 -41.72
C ASP A 54 22.49 -27.81 -40.69
N GLY A 55 21.88 -28.54 -39.74
CA GLY A 55 21.13 -27.96 -38.61
C GLY A 55 19.84 -27.25 -39.01
N ASN A 56 19.33 -27.52 -40.22
CA ASN A 56 18.14 -26.84 -40.73
C ASN A 56 16.88 -27.32 -39.97
N PRO A 57 16.14 -26.44 -39.28
CA PRO A 57 14.98 -26.83 -38.45
C PRO A 57 13.74 -27.21 -39.27
N TYR A 58 13.75 -27.03 -40.60
CA TYR A 58 12.60 -27.30 -41.45
C TYR A 58 12.57 -28.76 -41.96
N LYS A 59 11.39 -29.39 -41.88
CA LYS A 59 11.16 -30.73 -42.45
C LYS A 59 11.45 -30.71 -43.96
N LEU A 60 12.33 -31.60 -44.42
CA LEU A 60 12.70 -31.68 -45.82
C LEU A 60 11.46 -32.07 -46.64
N LYS A 61 11.05 -31.24 -47.60
CA LYS A 61 9.91 -31.55 -48.47
C LYS A 61 10.31 -32.64 -49.46
N LEU A 62 9.37 -33.54 -49.76
CA LEU A 62 9.57 -34.64 -50.71
C LEU A 62 10.01 -34.14 -52.10
N LYS A 63 9.52 -32.96 -52.50
CA LYS A 63 9.89 -32.28 -53.74
C LYS A 63 11.38 -31.89 -53.74
N ASP A 64 11.84 -31.25 -52.67
CA ASP A 64 13.20 -30.74 -52.57
C ASP A 64 14.24 -31.88 -52.49
N LEU A 65 13.89 -33.03 -51.89
CA LEU A 65 14.73 -34.22 -51.91
C LEU A 65 14.77 -34.90 -53.29
N ALA A 66 13.63 -34.99 -53.97
CA ALA A 66 13.54 -35.57 -55.31
C ALA A 66 14.33 -34.75 -56.34
N ASP A 67 14.21 -33.42 -56.26
CA ASP A 67 14.94 -32.47 -57.12
C ASP A 67 16.46 -32.53 -56.86
N ARG A 68 16.90 -32.65 -55.59
CA ARG A 68 18.32 -32.78 -55.22
C ARG A 68 18.93 -34.14 -55.58
N ALA A 69 18.13 -35.19 -55.65
CA ALA A 69 18.57 -36.53 -56.02
C ALA A 69 18.46 -36.83 -57.53
N GLY A 70 17.85 -35.93 -58.31
CA GLY A 70 17.66 -36.11 -59.75
C GLY A 70 16.59 -37.15 -60.12
N ILE A 71 15.62 -37.41 -59.24
CA ILE A 71 14.60 -38.47 -59.41
C ILE A 71 13.19 -37.84 -59.50
N SER A 72 12.31 -38.44 -60.30
CA SER A 72 10.89 -38.05 -60.29
C SER A 72 10.24 -38.29 -58.92
N ARG A 73 9.44 -37.32 -58.45
CA ARG A 73 8.67 -37.42 -57.19
C ARG A 73 7.89 -38.73 -57.05
N GLN A 74 7.33 -39.24 -58.15
CA GLN A 74 6.56 -40.49 -58.15
C GLN A 74 7.45 -41.73 -57.98
N ALA A 75 8.68 -41.70 -58.50
CA ALA A 75 9.64 -42.79 -58.34
C ALA A 75 10.19 -42.82 -56.90
N LEU A 76 10.44 -41.66 -56.29
CA LEU A 76 10.79 -41.57 -54.87
C LEU A 76 9.68 -42.13 -53.98
N ASP A 77 8.41 -41.83 -54.33
CA ASP A 77 7.24 -42.29 -53.58
C ASP A 77 7.01 -43.81 -53.66
N ARG A 78 7.26 -44.41 -54.83
CA ARG A 78 7.00 -45.82 -55.15
C ARG A 78 8.12 -46.77 -54.72
N TYR A 79 9.38 -46.36 -54.86
CA TYR A 79 10.54 -47.24 -54.65
C TYR A 79 11.28 -47.00 -53.33
N TYR A 80 11.11 -45.82 -52.72
CA TYR A 80 11.84 -45.38 -51.51
C TYR A 80 10.90 -44.84 -50.43
N GLY A 81 9.70 -45.42 -50.33
CA GLY A 81 8.70 -45.05 -49.32
C GLY A 81 9.15 -45.28 -47.87
N ASP A 82 10.18 -46.10 -47.68
CA ASP A 82 10.86 -46.37 -46.41
C ASP A 82 11.69 -45.20 -45.88
N LEU A 83 12.08 -44.24 -46.73
CA LEU A 83 12.83 -43.04 -46.33
C LEU A 83 11.92 -41.89 -45.84
N LYS A 84 10.62 -41.95 -46.11
CA LYS A 84 9.62 -40.94 -45.69
C LYS A 84 9.53 -40.72 -44.16
N PRO A 85 9.61 -41.75 -43.30
CA PRO A 85 9.59 -41.58 -41.85
C PRO A 85 10.78 -40.79 -41.31
N TYR A 86 11.93 -40.82 -42.00
CA TYR A 86 13.13 -40.11 -41.60
C TYR A 86 13.08 -38.63 -42.01
N MET A 87 12.50 -38.31 -43.17
CA MET A 87 12.26 -36.92 -43.61
C MET A 87 11.25 -36.16 -42.73
N THR A 88 10.31 -36.89 -42.14
CA THR A 88 9.23 -36.33 -41.31
C THR A 88 9.57 -36.24 -39.83
N GLY A 89 10.75 -36.74 -39.43
CA GLY A 89 11.25 -36.75 -38.05
C GLY A 89 10.64 -37.84 -37.15
N ARG A 90 10.01 -38.88 -37.73
CA ARG A 90 9.40 -39.99 -36.97
C ARG A 90 10.37 -41.12 -36.64
N ARG A 91 11.51 -41.20 -37.35
CA ARG A 91 12.60 -42.15 -37.08
C ARG A 91 13.93 -41.42 -37.12
N ASN A 92 14.88 -41.85 -36.28
CA ASN A 92 16.18 -41.19 -36.14
C ASN A 92 17.06 -41.50 -37.37
N VAL A 93 17.64 -40.46 -37.97
CA VAL A 93 18.54 -40.57 -39.13
C VAL A 93 19.82 -41.35 -38.77
N ALA A 94 20.13 -41.49 -37.47
CA ALA A 94 21.19 -42.36 -36.97
C ALA A 94 21.01 -43.85 -37.35
N ASP A 95 19.78 -44.29 -37.65
CA ASP A 95 19.51 -45.69 -38.06
C ASP A 95 19.83 -45.96 -39.53
N LEU A 96 19.97 -44.90 -40.35
CA LEU A 96 20.24 -45.02 -41.80
C LEU A 96 21.73 -45.05 -42.15
N VAL A 97 22.62 -44.78 -41.19
CA VAL A 97 24.06 -44.67 -41.43
C VAL A 97 24.82 -45.82 -40.79
N GLU A 98 25.54 -46.58 -41.62
CA GLU A 98 26.47 -47.61 -41.16
C GLU A 98 27.81 -46.94 -40.78
N GLY A 99 28.09 -46.83 -39.47
CA GLY A 99 29.34 -46.28 -38.94
C GLY A 99 29.15 -45.55 -37.60
N LYS A 100 29.96 -45.89 -36.59
CA LYS A 100 29.86 -45.33 -35.23
C LYS A 100 30.08 -43.81 -35.18
N GLU A 101 30.97 -43.27 -36.02
CA GLU A 101 31.33 -41.85 -36.01
C GLU A 101 30.21 -40.94 -36.53
N ASN A 102 29.50 -41.37 -37.59
CA ASN A 102 28.41 -40.59 -38.15
C ASN A 102 27.16 -40.59 -37.25
N LYS A 103 26.94 -41.67 -36.50
CA LYS A 103 25.88 -41.73 -35.48
C LYS A 103 26.11 -40.71 -34.36
N VAL A 104 27.35 -40.64 -33.84
CA VAL A 104 27.72 -39.66 -32.80
C VAL A 104 27.57 -38.22 -33.31
N ARG A 105 27.89 -37.94 -34.58
CA ARG A 105 27.69 -36.60 -35.18
C ARG A 105 26.22 -36.22 -35.27
N ILE A 106 25.35 -37.15 -35.70
CA ILE A 106 23.91 -36.91 -35.78
C ILE A 106 23.31 -36.70 -34.38
N GLU A 107 23.68 -37.52 -33.40
CA GLU A 107 23.24 -37.39 -32.01
C GLU A 107 23.70 -36.05 -31.40
N SER A 108 24.95 -35.66 -31.62
CA SER A 108 25.47 -34.35 -31.19
C SER A 108 24.72 -33.20 -31.83
N GLN A 109 24.41 -33.27 -33.12
CA GLN A 109 23.64 -32.22 -33.81
C GLN A 109 22.19 -32.16 -33.32
N THR A 110 21.55 -33.30 -33.02
CA THR A 110 20.22 -33.31 -32.41
C THR A 110 20.21 -32.63 -31.05
N PHE A 111 21.21 -32.88 -30.21
CA PHE A 111 21.35 -32.21 -28.92
C PHE A 111 21.57 -30.70 -29.09
N VAL A 112 22.43 -30.28 -30.03
CA VAL A 112 22.65 -28.86 -30.33
C VAL A 112 21.35 -28.18 -30.77
N ASN A 113 20.58 -28.82 -31.65
CA ASN A 113 19.31 -28.27 -32.12
C ASN A 113 18.26 -28.17 -31.00
N GLU A 114 18.18 -29.16 -30.10
CA GLU A 114 17.30 -29.12 -28.94
C GLU A 114 17.68 -27.99 -27.97
N VAL A 115 18.97 -27.81 -27.70
CA VAL A 115 19.48 -26.71 -26.85
C VAL A 115 19.17 -25.36 -27.50
N GLN A 116 19.38 -25.21 -28.81
CA GLN A 116 19.03 -23.99 -29.54
C GLN A 116 17.53 -23.68 -29.50
N ALA A 117 16.68 -24.69 -29.67
CA ALA A 117 15.23 -24.51 -29.57
C ALA A 117 14.81 -24.08 -28.15
N ASN A 118 15.38 -24.68 -27.12
CA ASN A 118 15.14 -24.32 -25.73
C ASN A 118 15.59 -22.88 -25.43
N HIS A 119 16.78 -22.48 -25.91
CA HIS A 119 17.26 -21.11 -25.76
C HIS A 119 16.40 -20.09 -26.53
N ALA A 120 15.92 -20.44 -27.73
CA ALA A 120 15.00 -19.58 -28.49
C ALA A 120 13.68 -19.37 -27.73
N GLN A 121 13.12 -20.42 -27.15
CA GLN A 121 11.92 -20.31 -26.30
C GLN A 121 12.16 -19.49 -25.04
N GLN A 122 13.32 -19.64 -24.39
CA GLN A 122 13.69 -18.83 -23.23
C GLN A 122 13.84 -17.35 -23.59
N LEU A 123 14.45 -17.05 -24.73
CA LEU A 123 14.57 -15.69 -25.25
C LEU A 123 13.20 -15.06 -25.56
N GLU A 124 12.28 -15.81 -26.17
CA GLU A 124 10.92 -15.31 -26.39
C GLU A 124 10.18 -15.05 -25.09
N LYS A 125 10.27 -15.97 -24.12
CA LYS A 125 9.69 -15.76 -22.78
C LYS A 125 10.25 -14.51 -22.12
N LEU A 126 11.58 -14.34 -22.13
CA LEU A 126 12.25 -13.19 -21.55
C LEU A 126 11.85 -11.88 -22.23
N LYS A 127 11.76 -11.86 -23.57
CA LYS A 127 11.27 -10.71 -24.34
C LYS A 127 9.83 -10.36 -23.98
N SER A 128 8.96 -11.35 -23.84
CA SER A 128 7.55 -11.13 -23.46
C SER A 128 7.44 -10.55 -22.04
N GLN A 129 8.21 -11.10 -21.09
CA GLN A 129 8.25 -10.63 -19.71
C GLN A 129 8.80 -9.22 -19.61
N HIS A 130 9.86 -8.92 -20.35
CA HIS A 130 10.44 -7.58 -20.40
C HIS A 130 9.46 -6.55 -20.97
N LYS A 131 8.74 -6.90 -22.06
CA LYS A 131 7.68 -6.04 -22.63
C LYS A 131 6.57 -5.77 -21.61
N GLN A 132 6.13 -6.79 -20.87
CA GLN A 132 5.13 -6.61 -19.81
C GLN A 132 5.64 -5.76 -18.64
N ALA A 133 6.90 -5.97 -18.22
CA ALA A 133 7.52 -5.18 -17.16
C ALA A 133 7.66 -3.71 -17.56
N LEU A 134 8.07 -3.44 -18.80
CA LEU A 134 8.17 -2.08 -19.33
C LEU A 134 6.81 -1.40 -19.38
N GLN A 135 5.77 -2.10 -19.84
CA GLN A 135 4.41 -1.55 -19.86
C GLN A 135 3.92 -1.21 -18.45
N LYS A 136 4.10 -2.12 -17.49
CA LYS A 136 3.74 -1.87 -16.08
C LYS A 136 4.49 -0.68 -15.48
N ALA A 137 5.78 -0.53 -15.81
CA ALA A 137 6.58 0.60 -15.34
C ALA A 137 6.07 1.93 -15.93
N LEU A 138 5.72 1.94 -17.22
CA LEU A 138 5.11 3.10 -17.87
C LEU A 138 3.75 3.45 -17.26
N ASP A 139 2.87 2.46 -17.09
CA ASP A 139 1.53 2.67 -16.51
C ASP A 139 1.62 3.18 -15.07
N SER A 140 2.54 2.63 -14.27
CA SER A 140 2.81 3.09 -12.90
C SER A 140 3.33 4.53 -12.89
N HIS A 141 4.27 4.86 -13.79
CA HIS A 141 4.81 6.20 -13.90
C HIS A 141 3.73 7.23 -14.32
N ILE A 142 2.90 6.90 -15.32
CA ILE A 142 1.78 7.73 -15.75
C ILE A 142 0.79 7.93 -14.60
N THR A 143 0.43 6.86 -13.90
CA THR A 143 -0.49 6.94 -12.75
C THR A 143 0.09 7.82 -11.63
N SER A 144 1.38 7.69 -11.35
CA SER A 144 2.08 8.53 -10.36
C SER A 144 2.06 10.01 -10.74
N LEU A 145 2.34 10.34 -12.01
CA LEU A 145 2.25 11.71 -12.51
C LEU A 145 0.83 12.26 -12.41
N MET A 146 -0.18 11.50 -12.85
CA MET A 146 -1.57 11.90 -12.76
C MET A 146 -2.03 12.14 -11.32
N ASN A 147 -1.62 11.28 -10.39
CA ASN A 147 -1.94 11.45 -8.98
C ASN A 147 -1.31 12.73 -8.42
N ASN A 148 -0.07 13.04 -8.82
CA ASN A 148 0.58 14.29 -8.43
C ASN A 148 -0.17 15.51 -8.98
N ASP A 149 -0.59 15.47 -10.24
CA ASP A 149 -1.37 16.54 -10.86
C ASP A 149 -2.73 16.74 -10.16
N ILE A 150 -3.41 15.66 -9.79
CA ILE A 150 -4.66 15.70 -9.02
C ILE A 150 -4.41 16.35 -7.65
N LEU A 151 -3.37 15.93 -6.94
CA LEU A 151 -3.02 16.48 -5.63
C LEU A 151 -2.66 17.96 -5.71
N MET A 152 -1.92 18.38 -6.73
CA MET A 152 -1.62 19.79 -6.97
C MET A 152 -2.88 20.61 -7.26
N LEU A 153 -3.78 20.08 -8.09
CA LEU A 153 -5.06 20.73 -8.39
C LEU A 153 -5.92 20.87 -7.13
N GLU A 154 -6.03 19.81 -6.34
CA GLU A 154 -6.78 19.80 -5.08
C GLU A 154 -6.17 20.76 -4.06
N SER A 155 -4.84 20.76 -3.90
CA SER A 155 -4.13 21.72 -3.05
C SER A 155 -4.45 23.17 -3.45
N THR A 156 -4.45 23.46 -4.76
CA THR A 156 -4.78 24.79 -5.28
C THR A 156 -6.24 25.15 -5.02
N LYS A 157 -7.18 24.21 -5.17
CA LYS A 157 -8.60 24.40 -4.82
C LYS A 157 -8.79 24.65 -3.33
N ILE A 158 -8.10 23.90 -2.46
CA ILE A 158 -8.15 24.09 -1.01
C ILE A 158 -7.60 25.47 -0.66
N ARG A 159 -6.44 25.85 -1.21
CA ARG A 159 -5.82 27.16 -0.97
C ARG A 159 -6.74 28.32 -1.36
N THR A 160 -7.32 28.27 -2.57
CA THR A 160 -8.26 29.31 -3.04
C THR A 160 -9.55 29.34 -2.22
N SER A 161 -10.05 28.19 -1.76
CA SER A 161 -11.20 28.12 -0.86
C SER A 161 -10.90 28.73 0.51
N LEU A 162 -9.75 28.40 1.10
CA LEU A 162 -9.29 28.98 2.37
C LEU A 162 -9.08 30.48 2.29
N GLU A 163 -8.52 30.97 1.17
CA GLU A 163 -8.36 32.40 0.93
C GLU A 163 -9.71 33.12 0.88
N ARG A 164 -10.70 32.55 0.18
CA ARG A 164 -12.08 33.08 0.16
C ARG A 164 -12.72 33.09 1.54
N GLN A 165 -12.56 32.01 2.31
CA GLN A 165 -13.09 31.94 3.68
C GLN A 165 -12.39 32.93 4.61
N SER A 166 -11.08 33.11 4.46
CA SER A 166 -10.31 34.11 5.22
C SER A 166 -10.78 35.53 4.94
N LEU A 167 -10.98 35.88 3.66
CA LEU A 167 -11.56 37.17 3.27
C LEU A 167 -12.97 37.35 3.82
N HIS A 168 -13.82 36.33 3.72
CA HIS A 168 -15.18 36.39 4.27
C HIS A 168 -15.20 36.58 5.79
N ASN A 169 -14.31 35.87 6.51
CA ASN A 169 -14.16 36.03 7.96
C ASN A 169 -13.66 37.44 8.32
N ALA A 170 -12.73 38.00 7.53
CA ALA A 170 -12.29 39.38 7.73
C ALA A 170 -13.43 40.39 7.52
N ASP A 171 -14.30 40.16 6.54
CA ASP A 171 -15.49 40.99 6.30
C ASP A 171 -16.53 40.85 7.41
N LEU A 172 -16.79 39.63 7.90
CA LEU A 172 -17.67 39.40 9.05
C LEU A 172 -17.13 40.06 10.31
N LEU A 173 -15.81 40.00 10.56
CA LEU A 173 -15.17 40.69 11.68
C LEU A 173 -15.35 42.20 11.58
N LYS A 174 -15.17 42.79 10.38
CA LYS A 174 -15.44 44.23 10.15
C LYS A 174 -16.91 44.57 10.39
N GLN A 175 -17.84 43.75 9.92
CA GLN A 175 -19.27 43.95 10.17
C GLN A 175 -19.60 43.87 11.67
N ASN A 176 -19.01 42.90 12.38
CA ASN A 176 -19.18 42.74 13.82
C ASN A 176 -18.63 43.93 14.59
N GLN A 177 -17.45 44.43 14.23
CA GLN A 177 -16.87 45.66 14.79
C GLN A 177 -17.77 46.88 14.53
N LEU A 178 -18.28 47.04 13.31
CA LEU A 178 -19.23 48.11 12.98
C LEU A 178 -20.52 48.02 13.80
N LEU A 179 -21.07 46.82 13.97
CA LEU A 179 -22.26 46.59 14.79
C LEU A 179 -21.99 46.84 16.28
N ASN A 180 -20.83 46.42 16.79
CA ASN A 180 -20.42 46.70 18.17
C ASN A 180 -20.21 48.20 18.40
N LEU A 181 -19.65 48.93 17.45
CA LEU A 181 -19.55 50.40 17.52
C LEU A 181 -20.92 51.07 17.48
N LYS A 182 -21.84 50.59 16.63
CA LYS A 182 -23.23 51.06 16.62
C LYS A 182 -23.91 50.77 17.96
N LEU A 183 -23.72 49.58 18.51
CA LEU A 183 -24.26 49.19 19.82
C LEU A 183 -23.69 50.04 20.95
N ALA A 184 -22.38 50.30 20.96
CA ALA A 184 -21.73 51.18 21.92
C ALA A 184 -22.29 52.62 21.83
N GLY A 185 -22.45 53.16 20.62
CA GLY A 185 -23.09 54.46 20.41
C GLY A 185 -24.56 54.49 20.82
N THR A 186 -25.29 53.39 20.66
CA THR A 186 -26.67 53.30 21.18
C THR A 186 -26.70 53.10 22.69
N LEU A 187 -25.77 52.36 23.31
CA LEU A 187 -25.69 52.12 24.76
C LEU A 187 -25.44 53.42 25.54
N ASP A 188 -24.65 54.35 24.99
CA ASP A 188 -24.51 55.72 25.53
C ASP A 188 -25.83 56.52 25.43
N THR A 189 -26.76 56.10 24.58
CA THR A 189 -28.09 56.72 24.39
C THR A 189 -29.24 55.91 25.04
N THR A 190 -29.02 54.64 25.41
CA THR A 190 -30.05 53.68 25.89
C THR A 190 -29.66 52.94 27.17
N GLN A 191 -28.92 53.57 28.10
CA GLN A 191 -28.88 53.11 29.50
C GLN A 191 -30.26 53.12 30.20
N ALA A 192 -31.32 53.52 29.51
CA ALA A 192 -32.69 53.22 29.89
C ALA A 192 -33.28 52.15 28.95
N ILE A 193 -33.53 50.96 29.51
CA ILE A 193 -34.55 49.97 29.09
C ILE A 193 -34.14 48.98 27.98
N ALA A 194 -33.77 47.75 28.36
CA ALA A 194 -34.60 46.54 28.15
C ALA A 194 -33.85 45.23 28.49
N PRO A 195 -34.51 44.26 29.16
CA PRO A 195 -33.99 42.92 29.43
C PRO A 195 -34.47 41.88 28.39
N GLY A 196 -33.66 40.85 28.14
CA GLY A 196 -34.12 39.65 27.45
C GLY A 196 -33.01 38.89 26.74
N HIS A 197 -32.45 37.90 27.44
CA HIS A 197 -31.78 36.65 27.02
C HIS A 197 -30.73 36.28 28.08
N GLN A 198 -31.21 35.83 29.25
CA GLN A 198 -30.35 35.26 30.28
C GLN A 198 -30.00 33.82 29.92
N ALA A 199 -28.92 33.62 29.16
CA ALA A 199 -28.04 32.48 29.42
C ALA A 199 -27.23 32.86 30.66
N THR A 200 -27.51 32.22 31.78
CA THR A 200 -26.86 32.51 33.05
C THR A 200 -25.39 32.10 32.96
N LYS A 201 -24.50 33.09 32.82
CA LYS A 201 -23.06 32.92 32.96
C LYS A 201 -22.75 32.50 34.40
N SER A 202 -22.74 31.20 34.67
CA SER A 202 -21.91 30.63 35.74
C SER A 202 -20.46 30.70 35.27
N ASP A 203 -19.55 31.16 36.14
CA ASP A 203 -18.12 31.20 35.82
C ASP A 203 -17.58 29.76 35.80
N LYS A 204 -17.43 29.21 34.59
CA LYS A 204 -17.04 27.83 34.33
C LYS A 204 -15.64 27.84 33.71
N VAL A 205 -14.71 27.17 34.38
CA VAL A 205 -13.35 26.97 33.86
C VAL A 205 -13.15 25.48 33.62
N VAL A 206 -12.75 25.13 32.41
CA VAL A 206 -12.56 23.73 31.99
C VAL A 206 -11.08 23.44 31.83
N PHE A 207 -10.62 22.40 32.54
CA PHE A 207 -9.28 21.84 32.41
C PHE A 207 -9.38 20.49 31.71
N ASP A 208 -9.25 20.53 30.38
CA ASP A 208 -9.12 19.32 29.55
C ASP A 208 -7.64 18.88 29.53
N LEU A 209 -7.42 17.57 29.57
CA LEU A 209 -6.12 16.98 29.27
C LEU A 209 -6.15 16.53 27.82
N ASP A 210 -5.16 16.97 27.04
CA ASP A 210 -5.05 16.63 25.63
C ASP A 210 -4.61 15.18 25.45
N MET A 211 -5.56 14.27 25.59
CA MET A 211 -5.35 12.83 25.42
C MET A 211 -4.90 12.46 24.00
N GLU A 212 -5.24 13.27 22.99
CA GLU A 212 -4.80 13.06 21.61
C GLU A 212 -3.27 13.21 21.46
N LEU A 213 -2.68 14.20 22.14
CA LEU A 213 -1.24 14.40 22.17
C LEU A 213 -0.55 13.25 22.91
N LEU A 214 -1.08 12.83 24.06
CA LEU A 214 -0.55 11.70 24.82
C LEU A 214 -0.61 10.39 24.02
N CYS A 215 -1.70 10.13 23.31
CA CYS A 215 -1.82 8.95 22.43
C CYS A 215 -0.83 9.02 21.25
N SER A 216 -0.63 10.20 20.67
CA SER A 216 0.34 10.40 19.58
C SER A 216 1.79 10.18 20.05
N GLU A 217 2.13 10.63 21.25
CA GLU A 217 3.43 10.37 21.88
C GLU A 217 3.66 8.89 22.14
N TYR A 218 2.63 8.19 22.63
CA TYR A 218 2.67 6.74 22.84
C TYR A 218 2.86 5.96 21.53
N GLN A 219 2.20 6.36 20.45
CA GLN A 219 2.38 5.72 19.14
C GLN A 219 3.83 5.84 18.63
N ARG A 220 4.49 6.95 18.95
CA ARG A 220 5.90 7.20 18.60
C ARG A 220 6.88 6.47 19.50
N SER A 221 6.68 6.50 20.82
CA SER A 221 7.62 5.94 21.80
C SER A 221 7.40 4.45 22.07
N LYS A 222 6.16 3.97 21.96
CA LYS A 222 5.66 2.65 22.38
C LYS A 222 6.03 2.26 23.81
N SER A 223 6.38 3.22 24.64
CA SER A 223 6.74 3.03 26.05
C SER A 223 5.58 3.48 26.93
N ILE A 224 5.16 2.60 27.83
CA ILE A 224 4.09 2.87 28.81
C ILE A 224 4.60 3.84 29.88
N ASP A 225 5.82 3.65 30.37
CA ASP A 225 6.44 4.52 31.38
C ASP A 225 6.50 5.98 30.91
N ALA A 226 6.85 6.20 29.64
CA ALA A 226 6.88 7.55 29.06
C ALA A 226 5.47 8.17 28.96
N PHE A 227 4.45 7.36 28.69
CA PHE A 227 3.06 7.80 28.65
C PHE A 227 2.55 8.17 30.05
N GLU A 228 2.84 7.35 31.07
CA GLU A 228 2.45 7.63 32.45
C GLU A 228 3.17 8.86 33.03
N GLU A 229 4.45 9.06 32.74
CA GLU A 229 5.16 10.27 33.19
C GLU A 229 4.60 11.52 32.52
N SER A 230 4.30 11.47 31.21
CA SER A 230 3.66 12.59 30.49
C SER A 230 2.26 12.90 31.05
N LYS A 231 1.44 11.86 31.32
CA LYS A 231 0.14 11.98 31.99
C LYS A 231 0.27 12.64 33.37
N ASN A 232 1.19 12.15 34.20
CA ASN A 232 1.45 12.69 35.54
C ASN A 232 1.95 14.13 35.49
N ALA A 233 2.81 14.49 34.53
CA ALA A 233 3.29 15.85 34.35
C ALA A 233 2.15 16.81 33.97
N GLN A 234 1.22 16.40 33.10
CA GLN A 234 0.03 17.20 32.78
C GLN A 234 -0.89 17.35 33.98
N LEU A 235 -1.13 16.28 34.75
CA LEU A 235 -1.92 16.34 35.98
C LEU A 235 -1.30 17.29 37.02
N ARG A 236 0.02 17.29 37.19
CA ARG A 236 0.72 18.26 38.06
C ARG A 236 0.46 19.70 37.61
N LYS A 237 0.56 20.00 36.30
CA LYS A 237 0.25 21.33 35.76
C LYS A 237 -1.19 21.75 36.00
N VAL A 238 -2.14 20.80 35.91
CA VAL A 238 -3.55 21.07 36.23
C VAL A 238 -3.71 21.40 37.72
N ARG A 239 -3.04 20.66 38.61
CA ARG A 239 -3.03 20.98 40.05
C ARG A 239 -2.48 22.39 40.33
N ASP A 240 -1.38 22.76 39.70
CA ASP A 240 -0.79 24.10 39.88
C ASP A 240 -1.77 25.20 39.43
N LYS A 241 -2.48 24.97 38.32
CA LYS A 241 -3.54 25.87 37.85
C LYS A 241 -4.72 25.93 38.82
N LEU A 242 -5.16 24.79 39.37
CA LEU A 242 -6.24 24.75 40.36
C LEU A 242 -5.86 25.50 41.65
N ASN A 243 -4.61 25.36 42.09
CA ASN A 243 -4.09 26.08 43.26
C ASN A 243 -4.07 27.60 43.06
N THR A 244 -4.03 28.09 41.83
CA THR A 244 -4.16 29.54 41.55
C THR A 244 -5.54 30.07 41.96
N TYR A 245 -6.56 29.21 42.01
CA TYR A 245 -7.91 29.56 42.45
C TYR A 245 -8.13 29.34 43.95
N ALA A 246 -7.10 29.00 44.73
CA ALA A 246 -7.21 28.71 46.17
C ALA A 246 -7.75 29.89 46.99
N ASP A 247 -7.48 31.12 46.53
CA ASP A 247 -7.92 32.36 47.18
C ASP A 247 -9.33 32.80 46.76
N SER A 248 -9.92 32.14 45.76
CA SER A 248 -11.28 32.45 45.30
C SER A 248 -12.32 31.89 46.26
N ALA A 249 -13.36 32.69 46.56
CA ALA A 249 -14.47 32.24 47.40
C ALA A 249 -15.43 31.35 46.60
N ASN A 250 -15.98 30.31 47.25
CA ASN A 250 -17.01 29.41 46.71
C ASN A 250 -16.63 28.72 45.40
N VAL A 251 -15.51 27.98 45.43
CA VAL A 251 -15.03 27.17 44.31
C VAL A 251 -15.51 25.72 44.44
N HIS A 252 -16.09 25.19 43.38
CA HIS A 252 -16.50 23.79 43.26
C HIS A 252 -15.67 23.11 42.17
N VAL A 253 -14.85 22.14 42.58
CA VAL A 253 -14.05 21.30 41.68
C VAL A 253 -14.86 20.06 41.30
N ILE A 254 -15.15 19.93 40.01
CA ILE A 254 -15.91 18.84 39.43
C ILE A 254 -14.93 17.94 38.70
N LEU A 255 -14.67 16.77 39.26
CA LEU A 255 -13.78 15.76 38.71
C LEU A 255 -14.57 14.83 37.79
N PHE A 256 -14.22 14.80 36.51
CA PHE A 256 -14.76 13.85 35.57
C PHE A 256 -13.87 12.62 35.51
N ALA A 257 -14.36 11.48 36.01
CA ALA A 257 -13.63 10.22 35.96
C ALA A 257 -13.64 9.66 34.52
N ASP A 258 -12.55 9.89 33.78
CA ASP A 258 -12.51 9.53 32.37
C ASP A 258 -12.22 8.03 32.19
N ARG A 259 -13.27 7.26 31.92
CA ARG A 259 -13.19 5.82 31.59
C ARG A 259 -13.15 5.55 30.08
N TYR A 260 -13.01 6.60 29.26
CA TYR A 260 -13.10 6.57 27.80
C TYR A 260 -14.47 6.10 27.26
N ILE A 261 -15.54 6.35 28.03
CA ILE A 261 -16.91 5.95 27.69
C ILE A 261 -17.76 7.15 27.26
N SER A 262 -17.43 8.36 27.72
CA SER A 262 -18.13 9.61 27.41
C SER A 262 -17.14 10.70 27.03
N ARG A 263 -17.52 11.59 26.10
CA ARG A 263 -16.69 12.73 25.68
C ARG A 263 -16.68 13.80 26.77
N PHE A 264 -15.50 14.12 27.29
CA PHE A 264 -15.33 15.16 28.30
C PHE A 264 -15.89 16.52 27.87
N LYS A 265 -15.68 16.94 26.61
CA LYS A 265 -16.21 18.20 26.06
C LYS A 265 -17.74 18.25 26.15
N THR A 266 -18.42 17.18 25.74
CA THR A 266 -19.89 17.06 25.82
C THR A 266 -20.38 17.14 27.26
N PHE A 267 -19.68 16.49 28.20
CA PHE A 267 -20.00 16.59 29.63
C PHE A 267 -19.81 18.01 30.14
N ALA A 268 -18.66 18.63 29.87
CA ALA A 268 -18.36 19.97 30.31
C ALA A 268 -19.43 20.95 29.82
N ASP A 269 -19.80 20.91 28.53
CA ASP A 269 -20.79 21.82 27.93
C ASP A 269 -22.19 21.67 28.49
N ARG A 270 -22.57 20.46 28.91
CA ARG A 270 -23.89 20.19 29.50
C ARG A 270 -23.94 20.43 31.00
N TYR A 271 -22.79 20.50 31.66
CA TYR A 271 -22.76 20.75 33.10
C TYR A 271 -23.23 22.18 33.39
N VAL A 272 -24.32 22.28 34.15
CA VAL A 272 -24.86 23.54 34.66
C VAL A 272 -24.57 23.60 36.15
N GLY A 273 -23.60 24.44 36.52
CA GLY A 273 -23.22 24.64 37.91
C GLY A 273 -24.21 25.52 38.68
N PRO A 274 -24.16 25.50 40.02
CA PRO A 274 -24.88 26.45 40.86
C PRO A 274 -24.47 27.90 40.52
N ARG A 275 -25.42 28.84 40.50
CA ARG A 275 -25.18 30.24 40.08
C ARG A 275 -24.25 31.04 40.99
N GLU A 276 -24.02 30.56 42.21
CA GLU A 276 -23.25 31.25 43.25
C GLU A 276 -21.83 30.69 43.43
N GLU A 277 -21.44 29.69 42.62
CA GLU A 277 -20.16 28.99 42.73
C GLU A 277 -19.38 29.03 41.42
N THR A 278 -18.06 29.15 41.52
CA THR A 278 -17.16 29.01 40.36
C THR A 278 -16.91 27.52 40.13
N SER A 279 -17.31 27.01 38.96
CA SER A 279 -17.23 25.59 38.63
C SER A 279 -15.94 25.29 37.87
N LEU A 280 -15.02 24.57 38.50
CA LEU A 280 -13.76 24.10 37.89
C LEU A 280 -13.94 22.65 37.45
N ILE A 281 -14.13 22.42 36.15
CA ILE A 281 -14.35 21.08 35.60
C ILE A 281 -13.00 20.51 35.15
N VAL A 282 -12.61 19.37 35.72
CA VAL A 282 -11.31 18.74 35.48
C VAL A 282 -11.51 17.35 34.92
N ARG A 283 -10.82 17.04 33.82
CA ARG A 283 -10.74 15.67 33.30
C ARG A 283 -9.75 14.86 34.15
N LEU A 284 -10.14 13.67 34.62
CA LEU A 284 -9.32 12.84 35.49
C LEU A 284 -9.20 11.40 34.94
N PRO A 285 -8.16 11.10 34.14
CA PRO A 285 -7.86 9.75 33.65
C PRO A 285 -7.03 8.96 34.69
N LEU A 286 -7.58 8.79 35.89
CA LEU A 286 -7.01 7.99 36.98
C LEU A 286 -7.94 6.84 37.33
N PHE A 287 -7.37 5.65 37.58
CA PHE A 287 -8.17 4.43 37.80
C PHE A 287 -8.01 3.85 39.18
N SER A 288 -6.88 4.12 39.84
CA SER A 288 -6.62 3.62 41.18
C SER A 288 -7.17 4.57 42.24
N ARG A 289 -7.69 3.99 43.33
CA ARG A 289 -8.04 4.73 44.55
C ARG A 289 -6.89 5.56 45.09
N SER A 290 -5.67 5.01 45.11
CA SER A 290 -4.50 5.70 45.69
C SER A 290 -4.13 6.94 44.89
N GLU A 291 -4.17 6.85 43.57
CA GLU A 291 -3.86 7.98 42.67
C GLU A 291 -4.91 9.08 42.78
N THR A 292 -6.18 8.69 42.80
CA THR A 292 -7.30 9.63 42.93
C THR A 292 -7.22 10.36 44.26
N LYS A 293 -6.95 9.63 45.35
CA LYS A 293 -6.77 10.22 46.68
C LYS A 293 -5.55 11.15 46.74
N ASN A 294 -4.42 10.74 46.15
CA ASN A 294 -3.24 11.59 46.06
C ASN A 294 -3.50 12.89 45.26
N PHE A 295 -4.42 12.84 44.30
CA PHE A 295 -4.86 14.04 43.57
C PHE A 295 -5.75 14.93 44.43
N THR A 296 -6.73 14.38 45.14
CA THR A 296 -7.66 15.16 45.98
C THR A 296 -7.00 15.72 47.24
N ASP A 297 -6.09 14.96 47.86
CA ASP A 297 -5.37 15.40 49.08
C ASP A 297 -4.46 16.62 48.80
N ALA A 298 -4.04 16.80 47.54
CA ALA A 298 -3.26 17.94 47.10
C ALA A 298 -4.10 19.20 46.83
N LEU A 299 -5.43 19.11 46.83
CA LEU A 299 -6.32 20.24 46.61
C LEU A 299 -6.54 21.03 47.92
N PRO A 300 -6.75 22.36 47.82
CA PRO A 300 -7.14 23.17 48.96
C PRO A 300 -8.41 22.65 49.62
N ARG A 301 -8.38 22.46 50.95
CA ARG A 301 -9.53 21.96 51.75
C ARG A 301 -10.79 22.84 51.71
N ARG A 302 -10.69 24.05 51.13
CA ARG A 302 -11.82 24.98 50.97
C ARG A 302 -12.67 24.67 49.75
N PHE A 303 -12.16 23.87 48.81
CA PHE A 303 -12.89 23.49 47.62
C PHE A 303 -13.90 22.41 47.94
N LYS A 304 -15.12 22.57 47.42
CA LYS A 304 -16.05 21.45 47.33
C LYS A 304 -15.59 20.55 46.19
N VAL A 305 -15.51 19.25 46.40
CA VAL A 305 -15.04 18.29 45.39
C VAL A 305 -16.13 17.28 45.08
N SER A 306 -16.63 17.31 43.86
CA SER A 306 -17.55 16.31 43.32
C SER A 306 -16.86 15.43 42.29
N ILE A 307 -17.27 14.16 42.18
CA ILE A 307 -16.80 13.26 41.14
C ILE A 307 -17.96 12.72 40.31
N HIS A 308 -17.88 12.91 39.00
CA HIS A 308 -18.85 12.44 38.03
C HIS A 308 -18.28 11.25 37.26
N VAL A 309 -18.98 10.13 37.32
CA VAL A 309 -18.54 8.88 36.71
C VAL A 309 -19.53 8.46 35.60
N PRO A 310 -19.08 8.38 34.33
CA PRO A 310 -19.87 7.77 33.28
C PRO A 310 -20.02 6.27 33.53
N HIS A 311 -21.25 5.77 33.47
CA HIS A 311 -21.57 4.35 33.63
C HIS A 311 -22.34 3.82 32.42
N THR A 312 -21.93 2.65 31.93
CA THR A 312 -22.59 1.87 30.88
C THR A 312 -22.59 0.40 31.29
N ALA A 313 -23.73 -0.27 31.14
CA ALA A 313 -23.92 -1.66 31.59
C ALA A 313 -23.32 -2.69 30.61
N SER A 314 -23.17 -2.34 29.32
CA SER A 314 -22.69 -3.25 28.28
C SER A 314 -21.21 -3.06 27.96
N GLU A 315 -20.42 -4.14 28.05
CA GLU A 315 -19.01 -4.15 27.65
C GLU A 315 -18.81 -3.89 26.15
N SER A 316 -19.73 -4.36 25.31
CA SER A 316 -19.68 -4.12 23.87
C SER A 316 -19.87 -2.63 23.54
N GLU A 317 -20.71 -1.93 24.31
CA GLU A 317 -20.90 -0.49 24.16
C GLU A 317 -19.66 0.28 24.59
N LYS A 318 -19.03 -0.08 25.70
CA LYS A 318 -17.76 0.53 26.14
C LYS A 318 -16.68 0.43 25.07
N LYS A 319 -16.51 -0.76 24.47
CA LYS A 319 -15.55 -0.96 23.38
C LYS A 319 -15.89 -0.12 22.14
N ALA A 320 -17.15 -0.06 21.76
CA ALA A 320 -17.58 0.76 20.63
C ALA A 320 -17.33 2.26 20.89
N HIS A 321 -17.73 2.78 22.05
CA HIS A 321 -17.51 4.18 22.42
C HIS A 321 -16.02 4.56 22.38
N ARG A 322 -15.12 3.71 22.88
CA ARG A 322 -13.67 3.94 22.81
C ARG A 322 -13.16 4.09 21.38
N VAL A 323 -13.55 3.17 20.50
CA VAL A 323 -13.13 3.19 19.09
C VAL A 323 -13.65 4.44 18.37
N PHE A 324 -14.91 4.82 18.60
CA PHE A 324 -15.52 6.00 17.97
C PHE A 324 -15.01 7.33 18.54
N MET A 325 -14.71 7.40 19.84
CA MET A 325 -14.23 8.64 20.47
C MET A 325 -12.78 8.95 20.12
N LEU A 326 -11.93 7.93 20.06
CA LEU A 326 -10.50 8.11 19.80
C LEU A 326 -10.16 8.05 18.31
N GLN A 327 -11.14 7.86 17.42
CA GLN A 327 -11.00 7.94 15.96
C GLN A 327 -9.79 7.17 15.38
N GLY A 328 -9.42 6.04 16.00
CA GLY A 328 -8.27 5.22 15.59
C GLY A 328 -6.95 5.51 16.31
N LEU A 329 -6.91 6.45 17.26
CA LEU A 329 -5.80 6.58 18.20
C LEU A 329 -5.76 5.38 19.17
N LEU A 330 -4.70 4.58 19.07
CA LEU A 330 -4.48 3.43 19.94
C LEU A 330 -4.04 3.89 21.34
N LEU A 331 -4.92 3.68 22.33
CA LEU A 331 -4.53 3.73 23.74
C LEU A 331 -3.66 2.52 24.11
N PRO A 332 -2.74 2.66 25.08
CA PRO A 332 -2.04 1.52 25.67
C PRO A 332 -3.04 0.47 26.19
N ALA A 333 -2.79 -0.81 25.93
CA ALA A 333 -3.69 -1.88 26.38
C ALA A 333 -3.83 -1.92 27.92
N GLU A 334 -2.81 -1.47 28.64
CA GLU A 334 -2.81 -1.39 30.11
C GLU A 334 -3.73 -0.29 30.62
N GLU A 335 -3.78 0.84 29.94
CA GLU A 335 -4.68 1.97 30.24
C GLU A 335 -6.15 1.57 30.01
N VAL A 336 -6.43 0.83 28.91
CA VAL A 336 -7.77 0.30 28.63
C VAL A 336 -8.21 -0.69 29.71
N ARG A 337 -7.31 -1.62 30.08
CA ARG A 337 -7.55 -2.58 31.16
C ARG A 337 -7.75 -1.88 32.49
N GLY A 338 -6.95 -0.87 32.80
CA GLY A 338 -7.08 -0.04 33.99
C GLY A 338 -8.44 0.68 34.06
N ALA A 339 -8.91 1.23 32.94
CA ALA A 339 -10.23 1.86 32.85
C ALA A 339 -11.40 0.87 33.05
N ASP A 340 -11.24 -0.38 32.60
CA ASP A 340 -12.24 -1.44 32.80
C ASP A 340 -12.25 -1.97 34.24
N THR A 341 -11.09 -2.10 34.87
CA THR A 341 -10.95 -2.55 36.27
C THR A 341 -10.99 -1.41 37.28
N ALA A 342 -11.29 -0.19 36.85
CA ALA A 342 -11.23 1.00 37.70
C ALA A 342 -12.20 0.90 38.89
N ASP A 343 -11.68 1.17 40.08
CA ASP A 343 -12.44 1.17 41.32
C ASP A 343 -13.63 2.15 41.22
N ALA A 344 -14.79 1.77 41.76
CA ALA A 344 -15.93 2.67 41.85
C ALA A 344 -15.68 3.69 42.97
N PRO A 345 -15.66 5.01 42.67
CA PRO A 345 -15.44 6.00 43.71
C PRO A 345 -16.61 6.00 44.70
N ASN A 346 -16.27 6.24 45.95
CA ASN A 346 -17.19 6.26 47.07
C ASN A 346 -16.96 7.56 47.86
N ILE A 347 -18.00 8.09 48.50
CA ILE A 347 -17.93 9.24 49.42
C ILE A 347 -16.83 9.04 50.48
N ASN A 348 -16.58 7.81 50.91
CA ASN A 348 -15.50 7.45 51.84
C ASN A 348 -14.08 7.78 51.34
N TRP A 349 -13.92 8.18 50.09
CA TRP A 349 -12.63 8.64 49.54
C TRP A 349 -12.38 10.14 49.79
N GLY A 350 -13.34 10.85 50.39
CA GLY A 350 -13.24 12.27 50.71
C GLY A 350 -13.90 13.20 49.69
N PHE A 351 -14.87 12.69 48.92
CA PHE A 351 -15.67 13.51 48.01
C PHE A 351 -16.92 14.03 48.72
N ASP A 352 -17.30 15.27 48.42
CA ASP A 352 -18.55 15.87 48.91
C ASP A 352 -19.76 15.31 48.15
N GLU A 353 -19.60 15.03 46.85
CA GLU A 353 -20.64 14.46 46.00
C GLU A 353 -20.06 13.41 45.03
N VAL A 354 -20.78 12.29 44.85
CA VAL A 354 -20.45 11.26 43.88
C VAL A 354 -21.67 11.04 42.98
N THR A 355 -21.55 11.36 41.70
CA THR A 355 -22.66 11.29 40.74
C THR A 355 -22.33 10.29 39.64
N PHE A 356 -23.15 9.24 39.53
CA PHE A 356 -23.08 8.31 38.41
C PHE A 356 -24.11 8.72 37.36
N PHE A 357 -23.68 8.91 36.12
CA PHE A 357 -24.60 9.20 35.02
C PHE A 357 -24.50 8.14 33.94
N LYS A 358 -25.66 7.76 33.38
CA LYS A 358 -25.75 6.73 32.36
C LYS A 358 -25.46 7.33 30.98
N VAL A 359 -24.48 6.77 30.28
CA VAL A 359 -24.15 7.17 28.90
C VAL A 359 -25.04 6.38 27.94
N HIS A 360 -25.65 7.09 26.98
CA HIS A 360 -26.49 6.48 25.94
C HIS A 360 -25.71 6.38 24.62
N GLN A 361 -26.02 5.37 23.80
CA GLN A 361 -25.41 5.22 22.48
C GLN A 361 -25.70 6.47 21.61
N GLY A 362 -24.65 7.07 21.05
CA GLY A 362 -24.73 8.26 20.17
C GLY A 362 -24.23 9.58 20.76
N GLU A 363 -23.78 9.59 22.02
CA GLU A 363 -23.11 10.75 22.67
C GLU A 363 -21.59 10.85 22.44
#